data_AF-A0A0F9VBT4-F1
#
_entry.id   AF-A0A0F9VBT4-F1
#
_cell.length_a   1.000
_cell.length_b   1.000
_cell.length_c   1.000
_cell.angle_alpha   90.00
_cell.angle_beta   90.00
_cell.angle_gamma   90.00
#
_symmetry.space_group_name_H-M   'P 1'
#
loop_
_entity.id
_entity.type
_entity.pdbx_description
1 polymer ?
#
loop_
_entity_poly.entity_id
_entity_poly.type
_entity_poly.pdbx_seq_one_letter_code
_entity_poly.pdbx_strand_id
1 'polypeptide(L)'
;MKGSNESKRPKGVVEVLSGQPEQTKIRGVAAREVQKETERNNARNMIYSALSRWVGETVEPYGDIPLVRDGVRIGTMQQTLLGQGRDVEYILAASKLLKASDLRKLREDLRKLSEMSDSLTTALMSLDLMDLLSLDTVPKAASHDTEVKVIRAVGTVSSTFIALADLKTSLDQQAENIQKKLSALTGQRGRPKNEATHGVAVRLAKLYARVTGRRPTYSEGPNGLSGEYTPALRSVFDALGWESVSLKSPAEAAIAQISEQDLQPYINALSYGLSSYRPE
;
A
#
# COMPACT_ATOMS: atom_id res chain seq x y z
N MET A 1 41.58 52.60 -65.34
CA MET A 1 40.18 52.52 -65.82
C MET A 1 39.77 51.05 -65.90
N LYS A 2 38.56 50.72 -65.41
CA LYS A 2 37.86 49.41 -65.44
C LYS A 2 38.53 48.31 -64.60
N GLY A 3 37.97 47.77 -63.51
CA GLY A 3 36.58 47.64 -63.08
C GLY A 3 36.09 46.24 -63.41
N SER A 4 35.94 45.36 -62.41
CA SER A 4 35.10 44.14 -62.34
C SER A 4 35.53 43.28 -61.14
N ASN A 5 34.73 42.47 -60.45
CA ASN A 5 33.34 42.53 -59.98
C ASN A 5 33.23 41.32 -59.01
N GLU A 6 32.55 41.53 -57.89
CA GLU A 6 31.88 40.59 -56.98
C GLU A 6 32.06 39.06 -57.14
N SER A 7 32.45 38.40 -56.04
CA SER A 7 31.80 37.16 -55.58
C SER A 7 31.96 37.00 -54.06
N LYS A 8 31.01 37.56 -53.31
CA LYS A 8 30.82 37.23 -51.89
C LYS A 8 30.04 35.91 -51.83
N ARG A 9 30.71 34.82 -51.45
CA ARG A 9 30.06 33.56 -51.08
C ARG A 9 29.23 33.77 -49.80
N PRO A 10 28.00 33.23 -49.70
CA PRO A 10 27.24 33.27 -48.46
C PRO A 10 27.91 32.36 -47.42
N LYS A 11 28.08 32.90 -46.21
CA LYS A 11 28.40 32.11 -45.02
C LYS A 11 27.24 31.14 -44.79
N GLY A 12 27.51 29.85 -44.95
CA GLY A 12 26.62 28.80 -44.46
C GLY A 12 26.42 28.99 -42.97
N VAL A 13 25.20 29.38 -42.62
CA VAL A 13 24.68 29.44 -41.27
C VAL A 13 24.58 27.99 -40.78
N VAL A 14 25.56 27.56 -39.97
CA VAL A 14 25.38 26.39 -39.10
C VAL A 14 24.63 26.90 -37.87
N GLU A 15 23.33 27.18 -38.03
CA GLU A 15 22.43 27.33 -36.89
C GLU A 15 22.16 25.94 -36.34
N VAL A 16 22.95 25.61 -35.32
CA VAL A 16 22.44 25.21 -34.01
C VAL A 16 21.07 24.53 -34.08
N LEU A 17 21.07 23.23 -34.33
CA LEU A 17 20.00 22.32 -33.89
C LEU A 17 19.99 22.32 -32.35
N SER A 18 19.43 23.39 -31.80
CA SER A 18 19.07 23.51 -30.40
C SER A 18 17.94 22.53 -30.14
N GLY A 19 18.29 21.39 -29.56
CA GLY A 19 17.32 20.45 -28.99
C GLY A 19 16.36 21.22 -28.09
N GLN A 20 15.07 21.15 -28.44
CA GLN A 20 14.00 21.86 -27.75
C GLN A 20 14.03 21.55 -26.24
N PRO A 21 14.00 22.57 -25.35
CA PRO A 21 14.04 22.39 -23.90
C PRO A 21 12.86 21.59 -23.34
N GLU A 22 11.77 21.42 -24.09
CA GLU A 22 10.63 20.59 -23.71
C GLU A 22 10.90 19.08 -23.85
N GLN A 23 11.62 18.64 -24.88
CA GLN A 23 11.93 17.22 -25.06
C GLN A 23 12.93 16.72 -24.02
N THR A 24 13.87 17.57 -23.59
CA THR A 24 14.79 17.27 -22.47
C THR A 24 14.09 17.25 -21.12
N LYS A 25 13.09 18.12 -20.89
CA LYS A 25 12.25 18.07 -19.68
C LYS A 25 11.38 16.81 -19.62
N ILE A 26 10.73 16.43 -20.73
CA ILE A 26 9.88 15.22 -20.78
C ILE A 26 10.73 13.95 -20.61
N ARG A 27 11.91 13.87 -21.25
CA ARG A 27 12.88 12.78 -21.03
C ARG A 27 13.36 12.71 -19.57
N GLY A 28 13.60 13.86 -18.94
CA GLY A 28 14.01 13.93 -17.53
C GLY A 28 12.91 13.48 -16.55
N VAL A 29 11.62 13.75 -16.85
CA VAL A 29 10.49 13.28 -16.04
C VAL A 29 10.29 11.78 -16.21
N ALA A 30 10.28 11.28 -17.46
CA ALA A 30 10.14 9.84 -17.73
C ALA A 30 11.27 9.02 -17.11
N ALA A 31 12.53 9.48 -17.19
CA ALA A 31 13.67 8.80 -16.56
C ALA A 31 13.55 8.74 -15.03
N ARG A 32 13.04 9.80 -14.38
CA ARG A 32 12.79 9.82 -12.93
C ARG A 32 11.65 8.89 -12.53
N GLU A 33 10.61 8.78 -13.35
CA GLU A 33 9.49 7.85 -13.11
C GLU A 33 9.97 6.39 -13.19
N VAL A 34 10.75 6.06 -14.23
CA VAL A 34 11.34 4.73 -14.43
C VAL A 34 12.30 4.37 -13.29
N GLN A 35 13.13 5.33 -12.85
CA GLN A 35 14.03 5.12 -11.73
C GLN A 35 13.28 4.83 -10.43
N LYS A 36 12.22 5.59 -10.13
CA LYS A 36 11.36 5.35 -8.94
C LYS A 36 10.65 4.00 -8.98
N GLU A 37 10.22 3.56 -10.17
CA GLU A 37 9.59 2.25 -10.31
C GLU A 37 10.61 1.12 -10.13
N THR A 38 11.85 1.34 -10.58
CA THR A 38 12.97 0.42 -10.35
C THR A 38 13.32 0.32 -8.86
N GLU A 39 13.43 1.45 -8.17
CA GLU A 39 13.64 1.51 -6.70
C GLU A 39 12.52 0.79 -5.94
N ARG A 40 11.26 0.95 -6.37
CA ARG A 40 10.12 0.20 -5.81
C ARG A 40 10.23 -1.30 -6.02
N ASN A 41 10.56 -1.72 -7.23
CA ASN A 41 10.69 -3.14 -7.54
C ASN A 41 11.83 -3.77 -6.73
N ASN A 42 12.94 -3.05 -6.58
CA ASN A 42 14.05 -3.47 -5.71
C ASN A 42 13.60 -3.58 -4.25
N ALA A 43 12.88 -2.57 -3.74
CA ALA A 43 12.36 -2.59 -2.37
C ALA A 43 11.38 -3.75 -2.15
N ARG A 44 10.51 -4.03 -3.14
CA ARG A 44 9.61 -5.19 -3.13
C ARG A 44 10.39 -6.49 -2.96
N ASN A 45 11.43 -6.67 -3.77
CA ASN A 45 12.28 -7.86 -3.71
C ASN A 45 13.00 -8.00 -2.36
N MET A 46 13.44 -6.88 -1.77
CA MET A 46 14.05 -6.89 -0.42
C MET A 46 13.04 -7.31 0.66
N ILE A 47 11.77 -6.88 0.56
CA ILE A 47 10.71 -7.28 1.48
C ILE A 47 10.44 -8.79 1.36
N TYR A 48 10.30 -9.34 0.14
CA TYR A 48 10.10 -10.78 -0.05
C TYR A 48 11.32 -11.62 0.37
N SER A 49 12.53 -11.10 0.17
CA SER A 49 13.76 -11.72 0.69
C SER A 49 13.76 -11.77 2.23
N ALA A 50 13.33 -10.69 2.88
CA ALA A 50 13.21 -10.65 4.34
C ALA A 50 12.13 -11.62 4.84
N LEU A 51 10.95 -11.63 4.21
CA LEU A 51 9.87 -12.58 4.51
C LEU A 51 10.36 -14.04 4.41
N SER A 52 11.07 -14.37 3.33
CA SER A 52 11.61 -15.72 3.14
C SER A 52 12.58 -16.11 4.25
N ARG A 53 13.40 -15.16 4.75
CA ARG A 53 14.30 -15.41 5.88
C ARG A 53 13.56 -15.61 7.19
N TRP A 54 12.54 -14.78 7.46
CA TRP A 54 11.76 -14.86 8.71
C TRP A 54 10.95 -16.15 8.80
N VAL A 55 10.43 -16.61 7.67
CA VAL A 55 9.61 -17.83 7.58
C VAL A 55 10.50 -19.08 7.48
N GLY A 56 11.68 -18.97 6.88
CA GLY A 56 12.57 -20.11 6.62
C GLY A 56 12.25 -20.88 5.33
N GLU A 57 11.32 -20.41 4.52
CA GLU A 57 10.98 -20.97 3.19
C GLU A 57 10.89 -19.86 2.14
N THR A 58 11.01 -20.21 0.86
CA THR A 58 10.94 -19.22 -0.23
C THR A 58 9.50 -18.69 -0.38
N VAL A 59 9.32 -17.39 -0.20
CA VAL A 59 8.04 -16.70 -0.42
C VAL A 59 8.07 -16.02 -1.77
N GLU A 60 7.24 -16.48 -2.70
CA GLU A 60 7.14 -15.89 -4.05
C GLU A 60 6.47 -14.50 -4.01
N PRO A 61 6.89 -13.57 -4.90
CA PRO A 61 6.19 -12.30 -5.06
C PRO A 61 4.71 -12.51 -5.41
N TYR A 62 3.83 -11.80 -4.71
CA TYR A 62 2.36 -11.92 -4.84
C TYR A 62 1.78 -13.26 -4.39
N GLY A 63 2.63 -14.16 -3.90
CA GLY A 63 2.22 -15.40 -3.29
C GLY A 63 1.69 -15.18 -1.88
N ASP A 64 1.01 -16.22 -1.42
CA ASP A 64 0.57 -16.39 -0.06
C ASP A 64 1.75 -16.33 0.93
N ILE A 65 1.59 -15.58 2.03
CA ILE A 65 2.65 -15.38 3.02
C ILE A 65 2.43 -16.35 4.18
N PRO A 66 3.34 -17.31 4.42
CA PRO A 66 3.21 -18.25 5.52
C PRO A 66 3.33 -17.52 6.87
N LEU A 67 2.53 -17.97 7.85
CA LEU A 67 2.60 -17.50 9.23
C LEU A 67 3.36 -18.52 10.06
N VAL A 68 4.45 -18.09 10.71
CA VAL A 68 5.33 -18.95 11.49
C VAL A 68 5.34 -18.49 12.95
N ARG A 69 5.30 -19.44 13.87
CA ARG A 69 5.47 -19.21 15.32
C ARG A 69 6.48 -20.22 15.82
N ASP A 70 7.59 -19.73 16.37
CA ASP A 70 8.66 -20.57 16.92
C ASP A 70 9.16 -21.65 15.96
N GLY A 71 9.28 -21.30 14.67
CA GLY A 71 9.73 -22.20 13.62
C GLY A 71 8.66 -23.15 13.08
N VAL A 72 7.43 -23.10 13.60
CA VAL A 72 6.31 -23.93 13.14
C VAL A 72 5.34 -23.09 12.31
N ARG A 73 4.97 -23.59 11.15
CA ARG A 73 3.93 -22.97 10.30
C ARG A 73 2.56 -23.18 10.94
N ILE A 74 1.88 -22.08 11.27
CA ILE A 74 0.56 -22.07 11.91
C ILE A 74 -0.57 -21.72 10.93
N GLY A 75 -0.23 -21.21 9.74
CA GLY A 75 -1.21 -20.81 8.75
C GLY A 75 -0.60 -20.06 7.58
N THR A 76 -1.46 -19.39 6.83
CA THR A 76 -1.09 -18.65 5.64
C THR A 76 -1.92 -17.38 5.57
N MET A 77 -1.27 -16.24 5.35
CA MET A 77 -1.92 -14.98 5.03
C MET A 77 -2.17 -14.92 3.53
N GLN A 78 -3.43 -15.08 3.15
CA GLN A 78 -3.84 -15.02 1.74
C GLN A 78 -3.70 -13.61 1.19
N GLN A 79 -3.18 -13.47 -0.03
CA GLN A 79 -3.23 -12.20 -0.76
C GLN A 79 -4.53 -12.10 -1.57
N THR A 80 -5.61 -11.65 -0.93
CA THR A 80 -6.88 -11.46 -1.66
C THR A 80 -6.98 -10.06 -2.26
N LEU A 81 -7.82 -9.93 -3.30
CA LEU A 81 -8.09 -8.66 -4.00
C LEU A 81 -8.72 -7.59 -3.10
N LEU A 82 -9.50 -8.00 -2.08
CA LEU A 82 -10.38 -7.14 -1.28
C LEU A 82 -9.95 -6.95 0.19
N GLY A 83 -9.04 -7.75 0.72
CA GLY A 83 -8.62 -7.55 2.11
C GLY A 83 -7.58 -8.56 2.58
N GLN A 84 -6.53 -8.03 3.19
CA GLN A 84 -5.38 -8.76 3.76
C GLN A 84 -4.47 -9.37 2.69
N GLY A 85 -3.16 -9.19 2.88
CA GLY A 85 -2.10 -9.61 1.95
C GLY A 85 -1.55 -8.52 1.01
N ARG A 86 -2.14 -7.32 0.95
CA ARG A 86 -1.47 -6.14 0.36
C ARG A 86 -0.41 -5.49 1.27
N ASP A 87 0.04 -6.17 2.33
CA ASP A 87 0.96 -5.59 3.33
C ASP A 87 2.27 -5.09 2.69
N VAL A 88 2.82 -5.84 1.72
CA VAL A 88 3.99 -5.41 0.95
C VAL A 88 3.70 -4.14 0.15
N GLU A 89 2.57 -4.08 -0.55
CA GLU A 89 2.16 -2.90 -1.30
C GLU A 89 1.84 -1.71 -0.40
N TYR A 90 1.34 -1.94 0.82
CA TYR A 90 1.16 -0.87 1.81
C TYR A 90 2.48 -0.32 2.32
N ILE A 91 3.51 -1.15 2.49
CA ILE A 91 4.87 -0.71 2.82
C ILE A 91 5.42 0.16 1.69
N LEU A 92 5.30 -0.29 0.43
CA LEU A 92 5.74 0.47 -0.74
C LEU A 92 4.94 1.75 -0.98
N ALA A 93 3.64 1.75 -0.64
CA ALA A 93 2.82 2.95 -0.70
C ALA A 93 3.25 3.98 0.35
N ALA A 94 3.72 3.53 1.52
CA ALA A 94 4.22 4.41 2.57
C ALA A 94 5.55 5.10 2.19
N SER A 95 6.31 4.57 1.23
CA SER A 95 7.52 5.24 0.73
C SER A 95 7.23 6.45 -0.16
N LYS A 96 5.99 6.58 -0.65
CA LYS A 96 5.55 7.79 -1.36
C LYS A 96 5.45 8.95 -0.36
N LEU A 97 6.32 9.94 -0.50
CA LEU A 97 6.08 11.28 0.02
C LEU A 97 4.87 11.85 -0.72
N LEU A 98 3.68 11.70 -0.11
CA LEU A 98 2.47 12.30 -0.65
C LEU A 98 2.61 13.81 -0.53
N LYS A 99 2.64 14.51 -1.66
CA LYS A 99 2.65 15.97 -1.66
C LYS A 99 1.33 16.45 -1.05
N ALA A 100 1.33 17.64 -0.47
CA ALA A 100 0.08 18.25 0.03
C ALA A 100 -0.99 18.35 -1.08
N SER A 101 -0.59 18.53 -2.34
CA SER A 101 -1.49 18.48 -3.50
C SER A 101 -2.17 17.11 -3.66
N ASP A 102 -1.40 16.04 -3.48
CA ASP A 102 -1.85 14.67 -3.71
C ASP A 102 -2.77 14.21 -2.57
N LEU A 103 -2.45 14.62 -1.33
CA LEU A 103 -3.32 14.42 -0.17
C LEU A 103 -4.65 15.17 -0.31
N ARG A 104 -4.63 16.41 -0.81
CA ARG A 104 -5.87 17.17 -1.07
C ARG A 104 -6.72 16.48 -2.14
N LYS A 105 -6.10 16.03 -3.23
CA LYS A 105 -6.80 15.30 -4.29
C LYS A 105 -7.41 14.00 -3.76
N LEU A 106 -6.64 13.21 -3.01
CA LEU A 106 -7.12 11.97 -2.42
C LEU A 106 -8.27 12.20 -1.43
N ARG A 107 -8.20 13.26 -0.62
CA ARG A 107 -9.31 13.64 0.27
C ARG A 107 -10.58 13.96 -0.53
N GLU A 108 -10.44 14.71 -1.61
CA GLU A 108 -11.56 15.07 -2.48
C GLU A 108 -12.17 13.82 -3.15
N ASP A 109 -11.33 12.91 -3.62
CA ASP A 109 -11.78 11.65 -4.22
C ASP A 109 -12.50 10.76 -3.20
N LEU A 110 -12.00 10.65 -1.96
CA LEU A 110 -12.67 9.92 -0.87
C LEU A 110 -14.02 10.55 -0.50
N ARG A 111 -14.09 11.89 -0.47
CA ARG A 111 -15.32 12.62 -0.18
C ARG A 111 -16.37 12.34 -1.27
N LYS A 112 -15.98 12.38 -2.54
CA LYS A 112 -16.86 12.04 -3.66
C LYS A 112 -17.37 10.61 -3.56
N LEU A 113 -16.51 9.65 -3.20
CA LEU A 113 -16.92 8.26 -2.99
C LEU A 113 -17.92 8.13 -1.83
N SER A 114 -17.73 8.90 -0.75
CA SER A 114 -18.67 8.94 0.38
C SER A 114 -20.04 9.50 -0.05
N GLU A 115 -20.05 10.61 -0.80
CA GLU A 115 -21.26 11.21 -1.38
C GLU A 115 -21.97 10.27 -2.38
N MET A 116 -21.21 9.49 -3.16
CA MET A 116 -21.76 8.44 -4.02
C MET A 116 -22.38 7.30 -3.22
N SER A 117 -21.78 6.90 -2.08
CA SER A 117 -22.36 5.91 -1.17
C SER A 117 -23.69 6.38 -0.59
N ASP A 118 -23.78 7.66 -0.20
CA ASP A 118 -25.02 8.28 0.27
C ASP A 118 -26.10 8.34 -0.82
N SER A 119 -25.69 8.68 -2.05
CA SER A 119 -26.58 8.69 -3.21
C SER A 119 -27.14 7.30 -3.50
N LEU A 120 -26.28 6.28 -3.43
CA LEU A 120 -26.68 4.88 -3.64
C LEU A 120 -27.61 4.38 -2.52
N THR A 121 -27.32 4.75 -1.27
CA THR A 121 -28.18 4.46 -0.11
C THR A 121 -29.57 5.08 -0.28
N THR A 122 -29.62 6.34 -0.71
CA THR A 122 -30.88 7.07 -0.96
C THR A 122 -31.65 6.44 -2.12
N ALA A 123 -30.97 6.07 -3.20
CA ALA A 123 -31.58 5.38 -4.33
C ALA A 123 -32.20 4.03 -3.89
N LEU A 124 -31.48 3.27 -3.07
CA LEU A 124 -31.97 2.00 -2.50
C LEU A 124 -33.20 2.19 -1.61
N MET A 125 -33.24 3.27 -0.82
CA MET A 125 -34.41 3.63 0.01
C MET A 125 -35.61 4.13 -0.81
N SER A 126 -35.39 4.61 -2.03
CA SER A 126 -36.44 5.11 -2.92
C SER A 126 -37.08 4.03 -3.79
N LEU A 127 -36.54 2.81 -3.79
CA LEU A 127 -37.12 1.69 -4.50
C LEU A 127 -38.48 1.33 -3.91
N ASP A 128 -39.41 0.95 -4.79
CA ASP A 128 -40.71 0.47 -4.34
C ASP A 128 -40.61 -0.96 -3.77
N LEU A 129 -41.69 -1.41 -3.12
CA LEU A 129 -41.73 -2.74 -2.50
C LEU A 129 -41.52 -3.88 -3.52
N MET A 130 -41.99 -3.70 -4.76
CA MET A 130 -41.88 -4.74 -5.80
C MET A 130 -40.45 -4.85 -6.32
N ASP A 131 -39.78 -3.72 -6.50
CA ASP A 131 -38.36 -3.64 -6.86
C ASP A 131 -37.48 -4.22 -5.74
N LEU A 132 -37.76 -3.88 -4.48
CA LEU A 132 -37.04 -4.44 -3.32
C LEU A 132 -37.19 -5.95 -3.22
N LEU A 133 -38.41 -6.48 -3.43
CA LEU A 133 -38.65 -7.92 -3.44
C LEU A 133 -37.95 -8.60 -4.62
N SER A 134 -37.87 -7.94 -5.79
CA SER A 134 -37.16 -8.48 -6.95
C SER A 134 -35.65 -8.57 -6.72
N LEU A 135 -35.06 -7.61 -6.01
CA LEU A 135 -33.64 -7.62 -5.65
C LEU A 135 -33.28 -8.71 -4.64
N ASP A 136 -34.23 -9.11 -3.80
CA ASP A 136 -34.02 -10.19 -2.83
C ASP A 136 -34.21 -11.59 -3.42
N THR A 137 -34.63 -11.69 -4.68
CA THR A 137 -34.67 -12.94 -5.43
C THR A 137 -33.29 -13.31 -6.00
N VAL A 138 -32.30 -13.49 -5.13
CA VAL A 138 -31.03 -14.11 -5.54
C VAL A 138 -31.35 -15.51 -6.07
N PRO A 139 -30.93 -15.87 -7.30
CA PRO A 139 -31.16 -17.20 -7.84
C PRO A 139 -30.68 -18.26 -6.85
N LYS A 140 -31.50 -19.28 -6.59
CA LYS A 140 -31.19 -20.46 -5.75
C LYS A 140 -30.11 -21.36 -6.38
N ALA A 141 -29.12 -20.80 -7.07
CA ALA A 141 -27.93 -21.56 -7.41
C ALA A 141 -27.28 -22.01 -6.09
N ALA A 142 -26.99 -23.30 -5.96
CA ALA A 142 -26.35 -23.87 -4.78
C ALA A 142 -24.90 -23.38 -4.68
N SER A 143 -24.71 -22.13 -4.27
CA SER A 143 -23.38 -21.63 -3.90
C SER A 143 -23.04 -22.21 -2.53
N HIS A 144 -21.94 -22.96 -2.46
CA HIS A 144 -21.40 -23.45 -1.20
C HIS A 144 -20.68 -22.36 -0.40
N ASP A 145 -20.49 -21.18 -1.00
CA ASP A 145 -19.77 -20.06 -0.43
C ASP A 145 -20.50 -19.51 0.81
N THR A 146 -19.74 -19.34 1.89
CA THR A 146 -20.24 -18.86 3.19
C THR A 146 -20.78 -17.43 3.10
N GLU A 147 -20.15 -16.59 2.28
CA GLU A 147 -20.56 -15.19 2.10
C GLU A 147 -21.96 -15.11 1.48
N VAL A 148 -22.22 -15.94 0.46
CA VAL A 148 -23.52 -16.03 -0.20
C VAL A 148 -24.60 -16.57 0.74
N LYS A 149 -24.26 -17.50 1.64
CA LYS A 149 -25.19 -17.99 2.67
C LYS A 149 -25.54 -16.91 3.70
N VAL A 150 -24.58 -16.11 4.13
CA VAL A 150 -24.80 -14.99 5.06
C VAL A 150 -25.65 -13.91 4.41
N ILE A 151 -25.34 -13.52 3.17
CA ILE A 151 -26.13 -12.53 2.41
C ILE A 151 -27.58 -13.00 2.25
N ARG A 152 -27.80 -14.30 1.97
CA ARG A 152 -29.15 -14.88 1.90
C ARG A 152 -29.88 -14.89 3.23
N ALA A 153 -29.19 -15.16 4.33
CA ALA A 153 -29.80 -15.20 5.66
C ALA A 153 -30.20 -13.80 6.15
N VAL A 154 -29.41 -12.79 5.80
CA VAL A 154 -29.62 -11.38 6.19
C VAL A 154 -30.57 -10.65 5.22
N GLY A 155 -30.65 -11.12 3.97
CA GLY A 155 -31.33 -10.44 2.87
C GLY A 155 -30.36 -9.55 2.09
N THR A 156 -30.52 -9.53 0.78
CA THR A 156 -29.64 -8.86 -0.18
C THR A 156 -29.66 -7.36 0.00
N VAL A 157 -30.86 -6.80 0.18
CA VAL A 157 -31.08 -5.37 0.44
C VAL A 157 -30.41 -4.96 1.75
N SER A 158 -30.69 -5.67 2.84
CA SER A 158 -30.12 -5.42 4.16
C SER A 158 -28.58 -5.53 4.15
N SER A 159 -28.04 -6.55 3.49
CA SER A 159 -26.59 -6.75 3.35
C SER A 159 -25.93 -5.61 2.57
N THR A 160 -26.61 -5.11 1.53
CA THR A 160 -26.16 -3.96 0.74
C THR A 160 -26.14 -2.69 1.59
N PHE A 161 -27.18 -2.44 2.39
CA PHE A 161 -27.20 -1.30 3.31
C PHE A 161 -26.05 -1.34 4.32
N ILE A 162 -25.80 -2.51 4.93
CA ILE A 162 -24.70 -2.69 5.88
C ILE A 162 -23.36 -2.40 5.19
N ALA A 163 -23.13 -2.98 4.01
CA ALA A 163 -21.90 -2.77 3.26
C ALA A 163 -21.68 -1.30 2.87
N LEU A 164 -22.73 -0.59 2.47
CA LEU A 164 -22.65 0.84 2.14
C LEU A 164 -22.37 1.72 3.37
N ALA A 165 -22.99 1.41 4.51
CA ALA A 165 -22.74 2.10 5.77
C ALA A 165 -21.31 1.90 6.27
N ASP A 166 -20.79 0.67 6.20
CA ASP A 166 -19.40 0.35 6.55
C ASP A 166 -18.42 1.03 5.60
N LEU A 167 -18.70 0.99 4.29
CA LEU A 167 -17.90 1.66 3.28
C LEU A 167 -17.84 3.17 3.55
N LYS A 168 -18.99 3.80 3.79
CA LYS A 168 -19.07 5.24 4.10
C LYS A 168 -18.24 5.58 5.33
N THR A 169 -18.44 4.85 6.42
CA THR A 169 -17.72 5.07 7.68
C THR A 169 -16.21 4.96 7.47
N SER A 170 -15.77 3.96 6.70
CA SER A 170 -14.36 3.78 6.35
C SER A 170 -13.82 4.93 5.48
N LEU A 171 -14.58 5.38 4.48
CA LEU A 171 -14.20 6.50 3.61
C LEU A 171 -14.08 7.81 4.40
N ASP A 172 -15.06 8.12 5.25
CA ASP A 172 -15.08 9.32 6.09
C ASP A 172 -13.91 9.30 7.09
N GLN A 173 -13.68 8.17 7.75
CA GLN A 173 -12.56 8.02 8.68
C GLN A 173 -11.20 8.20 7.98
N GLN A 174 -11.07 7.68 6.75
CA GLN A 174 -9.86 7.89 5.94
C GLN A 174 -9.71 9.36 5.52
N ALA A 175 -10.79 10.03 5.12
CA ALA A 175 -10.78 11.45 4.77
C ALA A 175 -10.35 12.33 5.96
N GLU A 176 -10.86 12.04 7.17
CA GLU A 176 -10.42 12.70 8.40
C GLU A 176 -8.94 12.47 8.71
N ASN A 177 -8.47 11.24 8.54
CA ASN A 177 -7.05 10.90 8.77
C ASN A 177 -6.14 11.65 7.80
N ILE A 178 -6.55 11.82 6.54
CA ILE A 178 -5.84 12.65 5.58
C ILE A 178 -5.90 14.13 5.97
N GLN A 179 -7.04 14.59 6.47
CA GLN A 179 -7.16 15.97 6.95
C GLN A 179 -6.22 16.24 8.11
N LYS A 180 -6.12 15.33 9.10
CA LYS A 180 -5.15 15.44 10.21
C LYS A 180 -3.71 15.52 9.70
N LYS A 181 -3.35 14.74 8.66
CA LYS A 181 -2.04 14.81 8.00
C LYS A 181 -1.80 16.15 7.31
N LEU A 182 -2.80 16.67 6.59
CA LEU A 182 -2.72 18.00 5.96
C LEU A 182 -2.53 19.11 7.01
N SER A 183 -3.26 19.06 8.12
CA SER A 183 -3.13 20.01 9.23
C SER A 183 -1.72 19.98 9.85
N ALA A 184 -1.17 18.77 10.02
CA ALA A 184 0.18 18.57 10.56
C ALA A 184 1.26 19.18 9.63
N LEU A 185 1.09 19.06 8.31
CA LEU A 185 1.98 19.66 7.33
C LEU A 185 1.96 21.21 7.37
N THR A 186 0.81 21.82 7.67
CA THR A 186 0.68 23.28 7.79
C THR A 186 1.11 23.84 9.15
N GLY A 187 1.09 23.04 10.21
CA GLY A 187 1.24 23.49 11.59
C GLY A 187 2.64 23.37 12.20
N GLN A 188 3.58 22.65 11.58
CA GLN A 188 4.91 22.43 12.18
C GLN A 188 5.96 23.46 11.72
N ARG A 189 6.35 24.35 12.63
CA ARG A 189 7.65 25.05 12.58
C ARG A 189 8.74 24.07 13.00
N GLY A 190 9.48 23.51 12.04
CA GLY A 190 10.59 22.59 12.27
C GLY A 190 10.90 21.74 11.04
N ARG A 191 12.06 21.06 11.02
CA ARG A 191 12.42 20.11 9.95
C ARG A 191 11.33 19.02 9.91
N PRO A 192 10.64 18.79 8.79
CA PRO A 192 9.59 17.79 8.72
C PRO A 192 10.19 16.43 9.10
N LYS A 193 9.56 15.73 10.06
CA LYS A 193 9.88 14.32 10.30
C LYS A 193 9.72 13.61 8.96
N ASN A 194 10.65 12.72 8.63
CA ASN A 194 10.63 12.03 7.35
C ASN A 194 9.51 10.98 7.40
N GLU A 195 8.27 11.41 7.17
CA GLU A 195 7.05 10.60 7.39
C GLU A 195 7.09 9.30 6.59
N ALA A 196 7.71 9.32 5.41
CA ALA A 196 7.89 8.15 4.57
C ALA A 196 8.75 7.08 5.25
N THR A 197 9.86 7.46 5.89
CA THR A 197 10.77 6.49 6.52
C THR A 197 10.13 5.88 7.77
N HIS A 198 9.43 6.69 8.57
CA HIS A 198 8.64 6.20 9.70
C HIS A 198 7.48 5.30 9.24
N GLY A 199 6.77 5.67 8.18
CA GLY A 199 5.65 4.89 7.65
C GLY A 199 6.09 3.52 7.14
N VAL A 200 7.20 3.46 6.40
CA VAL A 200 7.81 2.19 5.95
C VAL A 200 8.22 1.34 7.15
N ALA A 201 8.92 1.93 8.14
CA ALA A 201 9.37 1.22 9.33
C ALA A 201 8.19 0.62 10.13
N VAL A 202 7.15 1.41 10.42
CA VAL A 202 5.96 0.96 11.16
C VAL A 202 5.28 -0.20 10.45
N ARG A 203 5.07 -0.10 9.13
CA ARG A 203 4.39 -1.16 8.38
C ARG A 203 5.23 -2.42 8.25
N LEU A 204 6.54 -2.28 8.06
CA LEU A 204 7.46 -3.43 8.04
C LEU A 204 7.50 -4.13 9.40
N ALA A 205 7.52 -3.35 10.50
CA ALA A 205 7.49 -3.88 11.86
C ALA A 205 6.19 -4.65 12.16
N LYS A 206 5.04 -4.13 11.70
CA LYS A 206 3.75 -4.82 11.81
C LYS A 206 3.72 -6.11 10.98
N LEU A 207 4.28 -6.09 9.77
CA LEU A 207 4.39 -7.28 8.94
C LEU A 207 5.26 -8.34 9.61
N TYR A 208 6.42 -7.96 10.16
CA TYR A 208 7.29 -8.85 10.93
C TYR A 208 6.54 -9.46 12.13
N ALA A 209 5.87 -8.62 12.94
CA ALA A 209 5.12 -9.05 14.11
C ALA A 209 4.01 -10.05 13.75
N ARG A 210 3.29 -9.79 12.66
CA ARG A 210 2.21 -10.68 12.19
C ARG A 210 2.76 -12.00 11.67
N VAL A 211 3.84 -11.98 10.89
CA VAL A 211 4.43 -13.17 10.27
C VAL A 211 5.09 -14.07 11.30
N THR A 212 5.86 -13.50 12.23
CA THR A 212 6.68 -14.26 13.20
C THR A 212 6.04 -14.44 14.57
N GLY A 213 5.05 -13.60 14.91
CA GLY A 213 4.47 -13.52 16.25
C GLY A 213 5.38 -12.90 17.30
N ARG A 214 6.52 -12.35 16.89
CA ARG A 214 7.54 -11.79 17.77
C ARG A 214 7.57 -10.27 17.65
N ARG A 215 7.84 -9.58 18.75
CA ARG A 215 8.06 -8.14 18.70
C ARG A 215 9.38 -7.85 17.98
N PRO A 216 9.41 -6.94 16.99
CA PRO A 216 10.64 -6.56 16.33
C PRO A 216 11.57 -5.87 17.33
N THR A 217 12.87 -6.11 17.18
CA THR A 217 13.91 -5.49 18.00
C THR A 217 14.80 -4.61 17.13
N TYR A 218 15.26 -3.51 17.70
CA TYR A 218 16.29 -2.67 17.11
C TYR A 218 17.60 -2.98 17.83
N SER A 219 18.65 -3.29 17.07
CA SER A 219 19.97 -3.51 17.63
C SER A 219 21.03 -3.08 16.63
N GLU A 220 21.82 -2.09 17.05
CA GLU A 220 22.94 -1.53 16.29
C GLU A 220 24.15 -1.58 17.22
N GLY A 221 25.12 -2.43 16.87
CA GLY A 221 26.33 -2.65 17.65
C GLY A 221 27.60 -2.41 16.84
N PRO A 222 28.79 -2.55 17.47
CA PRO A 222 30.09 -2.37 16.79
C PRO A 222 30.28 -3.30 15.59
N ASN A 223 29.60 -4.46 15.60
CA ASN A 223 29.66 -5.49 14.57
C ASN A 223 28.58 -5.31 13.48
N GLY A 224 27.84 -4.19 13.50
CA GLY A 224 26.76 -3.88 12.55
C GLY A 224 25.36 -4.08 13.10
N LEU A 225 24.38 -4.08 12.19
CA LEU A 225 22.96 -4.26 12.51
C LEU A 225 22.68 -5.72 12.83
N SER A 226 21.99 -5.98 13.96
CA SER A 226 21.67 -7.34 14.41
C SER A 226 20.16 -7.55 14.56
N GLY A 227 19.78 -8.82 14.69
CA GLY A 227 18.39 -9.28 14.67
C GLY A 227 17.87 -9.51 13.24
N GLU A 228 16.57 -9.81 13.14
CA GLU A 228 15.93 -10.13 11.85
C GLU A 228 15.25 -8.90 11.21
N TYR A 229 14.79 -7.97 12.03
CA TYR A 229 14.08 -6.77 11.60
C TYR A 229 15.02 -5.65 11.14
N THR A 230 16.05 -5.33 11.92
CA THR A 230 16.94 -4.18 11.63
C THR A 230 17.67 -4.31 10.29
N PRO A 231 18.27 -5.46 9.94
CA PRO A 231 18.92 -5.63 8.63
C PRO A 231 17.92 -5.60 7.48
N ALA A 232 16.72 -6.15 7.66
CA ALA A 232 15.66 -6.09 6.65
C ALA A 232 15.21 -4.66 6.39
N LEU A 233 15.00 -3.86 7.45
CA LEU A 233 14.67 -2.44 7.33
C LEU A 233 15.76 -1.67 6.59
N ARG A 234 17.04 -1.99 6.86
CA ARG A 234 18.17 -1.38 6.14
C ARG A 234 18.15 -1.69 4.66
N SER A 235 18.00 -2.97 4.28
CA SER A 235 17.92 -3.37 2.88
C SER A 235 16.77 -2.70 2.14
N VAL A 236 15.62 -2.52 2.78
CA VAL A 236 14.48 -1.80 2.20
C VAL A 236 14.80 -0.31 2.01
N PHE A 237 15.46 0.33 2.98
CA PHE A 237 15.85 1.74 2.86
C PHE A 237 16.88 1.95 1.77
N ASP A 238 17.89 1.08 1.67
CA ASP A 238 18.91 1.13 0.62
C ASP A 238 18.28 0.96 -0.77
N ALA A 239 17.35 0.00 -0.92
CA ALA A 239 16.62 -0.21 -2.16
C ALA A 239 15.72 0.98 -2.58
N LEU A 240 15.26 1.78 -1.61
CA LEU A 240 14.52 3.03 -1.83
C LEU A 240 15.44 4.25 -2.01
N GLY A 241 16.76 4.06 -2.06
CA GLY A 241 17.73 5.15 -2.20
C GLY A 241 17.93 5.99 -0.93
N TRP A 242 17.58 5.45 0.25
CA TRP A 242 17.66 6.12 1.55
C TRP A 242 18.89 5.73 2.37
N GLU A 243 20.00 5.47 1.69
CA GLU A 243 21.23 4.96 2.31
C GLU A 243 21.76 5.88 3.43
N SER A 244 21.56 7.19 3.29
CA SER A 244 22.02 8.19 4.27
C SER A 244 21.08 8.38 5.46
N VAL A 245 19.90 7.73 5.47
CA VAL A 245 18.91 7.88 6.54
C VAL A 245 19.27 6.99 7.74
N SER A 246 19.36 7.59 8.93
CA SER A 246 19.52 6.85 10.18
C SER A 246 18.29 5.99 10.49
N LEU A 247 18.52 4.73 10.86
CA LEU A 247 17.47 3.77 11.18
C LEU A 247 16.92 3.92 12.60
N LYS A 248 17.72 4.44 13.53
CA LYS A 248 17.40 4.46 14.96
C LYS A 248 16.04 5.05 15.26
N SER A 249 15.79 6.28 14.82
CA SER A 249 14.53 6.97 15.10
C SER A 249 13.31 6.31 14.42
N PRO A 250 13.35 5.94 13.12
CA PRO A 250 12.28 5.17 12.49
C PRO A 250 12.01 3.80 13.14
N ALA A 251 13.06 3.06 13.48
CA ALA A 251 12.94 1.73 14.05
C ALA A 251 12.37 1.75 15.47
N GLU A 252 12.89 2.60 16.36
CA GLU A 252 12.38 2.74 17.74
C GLU A 252 10.91 3.18 17.75
N ALA A 253 10.54 4.15 16.91
CA ALA A 253 9.15 4.61 16.79
C ALA A 253 8.21 3.53 16.24
N ALA A 254 8.70 2.65 15.35
CA ALA A 254 7.95 1.54 14.80
C ALA A 254 7.70 0.46 15.86
N ILE A 255 8.73 0.09 16.62
CA ILE A 255 8.64 -0.92 17.68
C ILE A 255 7.64 -0.48 18.76
N ALA A 256 7.66 0.80 19.14
CA ALA A 256 6.74 1.35 20.14
C ALA A 256 5.26 1.34 19.70
N GLN A 257 4.97 1.24 18.39
CA GLN A 257 3.61 1.21 17.84
C GLN A 257 3.06 -0.20 17.64
N ILE A 258 3.84 -1.24 17.94
CA ILE A 258 3.37 -2.62 17.85
C ILE A 258 2.44 -2.92 19.01
N SER A 259 1.19 -3.25 18.68
CA SER A 259 0.16 -3.65 19.63
C SER A 259 0.07 -5.17 19.75
N GLU A 260 -0.61 -5.66 20.79
CA GLU A 260 -0.82 -7.10 20.97
C GLU A 260 -1.63 -7.72 19.82
N GLN A 261 -2.53 -6.93 19.22
CA GLN A 261 -3.30 -7.33 18.04
C GLN A 261 -2.41 -7.59 16.82
N ASP A 262 -1.26 -6.90 16.72
CA ASP A 262 -0.32 -7.10 15.61
C ASP A 262 0.48 -8.41 15.76
N LEU A 263 0.54 -9.01 16.95
CA LEU A 263 1.22 -10.29 17.23
C LEU A 263 0.32 -11.50 16.97
N GLN A 264 -0.99 -11.30 17.09
CA GLN A 264 -1.96 -12.36 16.86
C GLN A 264 -2.03 -12.69 15.36
N PRO A 265 -1.90 -13.98 14.98
CA PRO A 265 -2.19 -14.38 13.62
C PRO A 265 -3.69 -14.11 13.38
N TYR A 266 -4.01 -13.42 12.28
CA TYR A 266 -5.39 -13.38 11.80
C TYR A 266 -5.70 -14.76 11.22
N ILE A 267 -6.09 -15.68 12.11
CA ILE A 267 -6.62 -16.97 11.72
C ILE A 267 -8.07 -16.70 11.36
N ASN A 268 -8.41 -16.75 10.07
CA ASN A 268 -9.80 -16.88 9.67
C ASN A 268 -10.35 -18.11 10.39
N ALA A 269 -11.17 -17.92 11.43
CA ALA A 269 -11.69 -18.99 12.28
C ALA A 269 -12.47 -20.07 11.49
N LEU A 270 -12.81 -19.79 10.23
CA LEU A 270 -13.47 -20.70 9.30
C LEU A 270 -12.53 -21.75 8.67
N SER A 271 -11.20 -21.59 8.72
CA SER A 271 -10.27 -22.58 8.15
C SER A 271 -10.10 -23.83 9.03
N TYR A 272 -10.35 -23.74 10.33
CA TYR A 272 -10.25 -24.87 11.26
C TYR A 272 -11.50 -25.78 11.26
N GLY A 273 -12.61 -25.36 10.64
CA GLY A 273 -13.87 -26.12 10.64
C GLY A 273 -13.96 -27.29 9.66
N LEU A 274 -13.01 -27.43 8.72
CA LEU A 274 -13.10 -28.43 7.64
C LEU A 274 -11.99 -29.50 7.66
N SER A 275 -11.00 -29.39 8.54
CA SER A 275 -9.89 -30.37 8.59
C SER A 275 -10.06 -31.50 9.61
N SER A 276 -11.12 -31.50 10.43
CA SER A 276 -11.32 -32.49 11.51
C SER A 276 -12.42 -33.52 11.28
N TYR A 277 -13.08 -33.55 10.12
CA TYR A 277 -14.03 -34.63 9.80
C TYR A 277 -13.34 -35.73 8.99
N ARG A 278 -12.77 -36.71 9.71
CA ARG A 278 -12.38 -38.00 9.15
C ARG A 278 -13.48 -38.99 9.56
N PRO A 279 -14.39 -39.40 8.67
CA PRO A 279 -15.37 -40.42 9.03
C PRO A 279 -14.62 -41.76 9.17
N GLU A 280 -14.82 -42.41 10.33
CA GLU A 280 -14.61 -43.86 10.49
C GLU A 280 -15.79 -44.62 9.86
#